data_AF-A0A0B7ME08-F1
#
_entry.id   AF-A0A0B7ME08-F1
#
_cell.length_a   1.000
_cell.length_b   1.000
_cell.length_c   1.000
_cell.angle_alpha   90.00
_cell.angle_beta   90.00
_cell.angle_gamma   90.00
#
_symmetry.space_group_name_H-M   'P 1'
#
loop_
_entity.id
_entity.type
_entity.pdbx_description
1 polymer ?
#
loop_
_entity_poly.entity_id
_entity_poly.type
_entity_poly.pdbx_seq_one_letter_code
_entity_poly.pdbx_strand_id
1 'polypeptide(L)'
;MHGSFLGQHPCHDLDVAVFFDDRLAEEAILDLTMELTVTLTCKLHIPVDVCPLNQANTGFRYHVTKGVLLISRDEEETYDFIEKTWRDYLDFQPLARQVLKDLIDK
;
A
#
# COMPACT_ATOMS: atom_id res chain seq x y z
N MET A 1 2.36 6.66 4.58
CA MET A 1 3.67 6.66 3.90
C MET A 1 4.32 5.33 4.09
N HIS A 2 4.84 4.74 3.02
CA HIS A 2 5.61 3.50 3.01
C HIS A 2 6.81 3.68 2.06
N GLY A 3 7.59 2.63 1.81
CA GLY A 3 8.67 2.70 0.83
C GLY A 3 9.95 3.40 1.31
N SER A 4 10.80 3.80 0.36
CA SER A 4 12.15 4.33 0.58
C SER A 4 12.18 5.64 1.38
N PHE A 5 11.06 6.35 1.45
CA PHE A 5 10.93 7.61 2.19
C PHE A 5 11.05 7.40 3.72
N LEU A 6 10.88 6.16 4.19
CA LEU A 6 11.08 5.79 5.59
C LEU A 6 12.54 5.42 5.93
N GLY A 7 13.45 5.42 4.95
CA GLY A 7 14.87 5.11 5.11
C GLY A 7 15.79 6.34 5.01
N GLN A 8 17.04 6.22 5.49
CA GLN A 8 18.06 7.29 5.44
C GLN A 8 18.71 7.52 4.06
N HIS A 9 18.05 7.12 2.96
CA HIS A 9 18.56 7.30 1.59
C HIS A 9 17.84 8.46 0.90
N PRO A 10 18.46 9.13 -0.09
CA PRO A 10 17.78 10.16 -0.87
C PRO A 10 16.58 9.53 -1.59
N CYS A 11 15.38 9.75 -1.05
CA CYS A 11 14.13 9.31 -1.65
C CYS A 11 13.70 10.38 -2.66
N HIS A 12 13.57 9.99 -3.92
CA HIS A 12 13.23 10.89 -5.01
C HIS A 12 11.73 10.94 -5.32
N ASP A 13 10.96 10.06 -4.70
CA ASP A 13 9.52 9.86 -4.83
C ASP A 13 8.85 9.70 -3.46
N LEU A 14 7.57 10.06 -3.37
CA LEU A 14 6.74 9.91 -2.18
C LEU A 14 5.67 8.84 -2.41
N ASP A 15 5.80 7.70 -1.73
CA ASP A 15 4.81 6.61 -1.82
C ASP A 15 3.63 6.82 -0.85
N VAL A 16 2.45 7.03 -1.42
CA VAL A 16 1.19 7.20 -0.68
C VAL A 16 0.25 6.05 -1.02
N ALA A 17 -0.12 5.27 -0.01
CA ALA A 17 -1.17 4.28 -0.17
C ALA A 17 -2.49 4.84 0.35
N VAL A 18 -3.58 4.62 -0.39
CA VAL A 18 -4.92 5.12 -0.06
C VAL A 18 -5.89 3.95 -0.03
N PHE A 19 -6.61 3.82 1.08
CA PHE A 19 -7.78 2.96 1.16
C PHE A 19 -9.00 3.77 0.75
N PHE A 20 -9.65 3.36 -0.33
CA PHE A 20 -10.86 3.96 -0.86
C PHE A 20 -12.10 3.26 -0.27
N ASP A 21 -13.24 3.91 -0.41
CA ASP A 21 -14.53 3.32 -0.03
C ASP A 21 -14.83 2.11 -0.94
N ASP A 22 -15.09 0.95 -0.34
CA ASP A 22 -15.36 -0.31 -1.06
C ASP A 22 -16.62 -0.25 -1.95
N ARG A 23 -17.46 0.77 -1.81
CA ARG A 23 -18.63 0.99 -2.67
C ARG A 23 -18.28 1.65 -4.01
N LEU A 24 -17.06 2.16 -4.17
CA LEU A 24 -16.60 2.76 -5.42
C LEU A 24 -16.33 1.68 -6.47
N ALA A 25 -16.70 1.98 -7.71
CA ALA A 25 -16.34 1.16 -8.86
C ALA A 25 -14.82 1.22 -9.12
N GLU A 26 -14.25 0.16 -9.70
CA GLU A 26 -12.81 0.08 -9.98
C GLU A 26 -12.33 1.23 -10.88
N GLU A 27 -13.15 1.64 -11.85
CA GLU A 27 -12.86 2.77 -12.73
C GLU A 27 -12.78 4.09 -11.95
N ALA A 28 -13.69 4.28 -10.98
CA ALA A 28 -13.69 5.47 -10.13
C ALA A 28 -12.46 5.50 -9.22
N ILE A 29 -12.02 4.35 -8.70
CA ILE A 29 -10.80 4.23 -7.90
C ILE A 29 -9.57 4.60 -8.75
N LEU A 30 -9.52 4.13 -10.00
CA LEU A 30 -8.44 4.44 -10.93
C LEU A 30 -8.38 5.95 -11.23
N ASP A 31 -9.52 6.55 -11.59
CA ASP A 31 -9.60 7.98 -11.90
C ASP A 31 -9.18 8.84 -10.70
N LEU A 32 -9.66 8.52 -9.50
CA LEU A 32 -9.28 9.20 -8.26
C LEU A 32 -7.80 9.04 -7.94
N THR A 33 -7.25 7.84 -8.16
CA THR A 33 -5.82 7.58 -7.95
C THR A 33 -4.97 8.46 -8.87
N MET A 34 -5.33 8.55 -10.16
CA MET A 34 -4.63 9.41 -11.13
C MET A 34 -4.74 10.88 -10.75
N GLU A 35 -5.92 11.35 -10.37
CA GLU A 35 -6.15 12.74 -9.95
C GLU A 35 -5.30 13.09 -8.72
N LEU A 36 -5.27 12.20 -7.71
CA LEU A 36 -4.48 12.38 -6.50
C LEU A 36 -2.98 12.41 -6.79
N THR A 37 -2.48 11.50 -7.62
CA THR A 37 -1.07 11.47 -8.05
C THR A 37 -0.66 12.79 -8.68
N VAL A 38 -1.41 13.28 -9.67
CA VAL A 38 -1.11 14.56 -10.34
C VAL A 38 -1.20 15.71 -9.35
N THR A 39 -2.27 15.77 -8.56
CA THR A 39 -2.51 16.87 -7.63
C THR A 39 -1.42 16.98 -6.56
N LEU A 40 -1.03 15.85 -5.96
CA LEU A 40 0.00 15.82 -4.93
C LEU A 40 1.37 16.13 -5.52
N THR A 41 1.70 15.58 -6.69
CA THR A 41 2.95 15.87 -7.40
C THR A 41 3.07 17.37 -7.69
N CYS A 42 2.03 17.98 -8.24
CA CYS A 42 2.02 19.42 -8.54
C CYS A 42 2.12 20.29 -7.28
N LYS A 43 1.46 19.90 -6.18
CA LYS A 43 1.49 20.70 -4.93
C LYS A 43 2.82 20.58 -4.19
N LEU A 44 3.38 19.38 -4.13
CA LEU A 44 4.59 19.09 -3.37
C LEU A 44 5.89 19.31 -4.18
N HIS A 45 5.78 19.47 -5.50
CA HIS A 45 6.92 19.65 -6.42
C HIS A 45 7.93 18.50 -6.37
N ILE A 46 7.48 17.31 -5.96
CA ILE A 46 8.21 16.05 -5.97
C ILE A 46 7.31 14.98 -6.59
N PRO A 47 7.84 13.96 -7.27
CA PRO A 47 7.07 12.81 -7.71
C PRO A 47 6.33 12.15 -6.54
N VAL A 48 5.04 11.89 -6.71
CA VAL A 48 4.21 11.18 -5.73
C VAL A 48 3.53 10.00 -6.40
N ASP A 49 3.75 8.81 -5.87
CA ASP A 49 3.11 7.59 -6.36
C ASP A 49 1.97 7.20 -5.43
N VAL A 50 0.74 7.27 -5.95
CA VAL A 50 -0.47 6.88 -5.21
C VAL A 50 -0.85 5.45 -5.56
N CYS A 51 -1.00 4.59 -4.55
CA CYS A 51 -1.40 3.21 -4.72
C CYS A 51 -2.75 2.90 -4.02
N PRO A 52 -3.76 2.39 -4.75
CA PRO A 52 -5.05 2.01 -4.16
C PRO A 52 -4.94 0.67 -3.41
N LEU A 53 -5.22 0.69 -2.10
CA LEU A 53 -5.10 -0.49 -1.24
C LEU A 53 -6.18 -1.54 -1.48
N ASN A 54 -7.35 -1.13 -1.97
CA ASN A 54 -8.48 -2.03 -2.24
C ASN A 54 -8.13 -3.08 -3.31
N GLN A 55 -7.25 -2.72 -4.26
CA GLN A 55 -6.83 -3.57 -5.38
C GLN A 55 -5.41 -4.14 -5.20
N ALA A 56 -4.72 -3.75 -4.14
CA ALA A 56 -3.33 -4.16 -3.92
C ALA A 56 -3.23 -5.60 -3.41
N ASN A 57 -2.16 -6.29 -3.82
CA ASN A 57 -1.89 -7.64 -3.30
C ASN A 57 -1.58 -7.62 -1.79
N THR A 58 -1.81 -8.76 -1.13
CA THR A 58 -1.62 -8.90 0.34
C THR A 58 -0.21 -8.55 0.80
N GLY A 59 0.82 -8.89 0.02
CA GLY A 59 2.20 -8.55 0.33
C GLY A 59 2.41 -7.03 0.40
N PHE A 60 1.92 -6.30 -0.59
CA PHE A 60 2.01 -4.85 -0.64
C PHE A 60 1.24 -4.21 0.51
N ARG A 61 -0.03 -4.61 0.71
CA ARG A 61 -0.85 -4.14 1.84
C ARG A 61 -0.13 -4.33 3.18
N TYR A 62 0.48 -5.48 3.40
CA TYR A 62 1.25 -5.75 4.62
C TYR A 62 2.44 -4.79 4.78
N HIS A 63 3.20 -4.51 3.72
CA HIS A 63 4.31 -3.54 3.80
C HIS A 63 3.83 -2.11 4.03
N VAL A 64 2.69 -1.74 3.44
CA VAL A 64 2.07 -0.42 3.66
C VAL A 64 1.66 -0.24 5.12
N THR A 65 1.03 -1.25 5.72
CA THR A 65 0.59 -1.17 7.14
C THR A 65 1.75 -1.09 8.14
N LYS A 66 2.97 -1.44 7.73
CA LYS A 66 4.19 -1.19 8.53
C LYS A 66 4.71 0.25 8.44
N GLY A 67 4.14 1.04 7.54
CA GLY A 67 4.50 2.43 7.34
C GLY A 67 3.85 3.37 8.36
N VAL A 68 3.79 4.65 8.01
CA VAL A 68 3.19 5.70 8.83
C VAL A 68 1.77 6.01 8.33
N LEU A 69 0.78 5.86 9.20
CA LEU A 69 -0.59 6.31 8.95
C LEU A 69 -0.62 7.85 8.93
N LEU A 70 -1.08 8.43 7.83
CA LEU A 70 -1.16 9.89 7.68
C LEU A 70 -2.51 10.45 8.15
N ILE A 71 -3.59 9.81 7.69
CA ILE A 71 -4.97 10.24 7.93
C ILE A 71 -5.81 8.97 8.04
N SER A 72 -6.73 8.94 8.99
CA SER A 72 -7.81 7.97 9.06
C SER A 72 -9.13 8.70 9.26
N ARG A 73 -10.16 8.27 8.52
CA ARG A 73 -11.54 8.78 8.68
C ARG A 73 -12.31 7.95 9.71
N ASP A 74 -12.02 6.64 9.74
CA ASP A 74 -12.63 5.66 10.62
C ASP A 74 -11.53 4.74 11.16
N GLU A 75 -11.28 4.82 12.47
CA GLU A 75 -10.24 4.03 13.12
C GLU A 75 -10.61 2.54 13.14
N GLU A 76 -11.89 2.19 13.28
CA GLU A 76 -12.34 0.79 13.30
C GLU A 76 -12.08 0.13 11.94
N GLU A 77 -12.45 0.80 10.84
CA GLU A 77 -12.14 0.34 9.48
C GLU A 77 -10.63 0.20 9.26
N THR A 78 -9.83 1.12 9.82
CA THR A 78 -8.37 1.08 9.72
C THR A 78 -7.80 -0.15 10.42
N TYR A 79 -8.24 -0.42 11.65
CA TYR A 79 -7.78 -1.59 12.41
C TYR A 79 -8.24 -2.90 11.77
N ASP A 80 -9.49 -2.98 11.31
CA ASP A 80 -10.02 -4.14 10.60
C ASP A 80 -9.20 -4.45 9.34
N PHE A 81 -8.86 -3.42 8.56
CA PHE A 81 -7.99 -3.57 7.39
C PHE A 81 -6.61 -4.09 7.76
N ILE A 82 -5.98 -3.54 8.82
CA ILE A 82 -4.65 -3.96 9.29
C ILE A 82 -4.69 -5.40 9.76
N GLU A 83 -5.63 -5.77 10.64
CA GLU A 83 -5.73 -7.11 11.20
C GLU A 83 -5.98 -8.16 10.12
N LYS A 84 -6.90 -7.90 9.20
CA LYS A 84 -7.17 -8.76 8.05
C LYS A 84 -5.92 -8.94 7.19
N THR A 85 -5.25 -7.83 6.85
CA THR A 85 -4.04 -7.85 6.03
C THR A 85 -2.93 -8.67 6.68
N TRP A 86 -2.71 -8.51 7.98
CA TRP A 86 -1.67 -9.24 8.71
C TRP A 86 -1.96 -10.73 8.80
N ARG A 87 -3.22 -11.10 9.06
CA ARG A 87 -3.68 -12.48 9.05
C ARG A 87 -3.44 -13.14 7.70
N ASP A 88 -3.96 -12.54 6.63
CA ASP A 88 -3.82 -13.05 5.26
C ASP A 88 -2.33 -13.19 4.86
N TYR A 89 -1.49 -12.22 5.24
CA TYR A 89 -0.07 -12.26 4.93
C TYR A 89 0.66 -13.37 5.70
N LEU A 90 0.41 -13.50 7.00
CA LEU A 90 1.07 -14.50 7.84
C LEU A 90 0.63 -15.93 7.51
N ASP A 91 -0.61 -16.12 7.08
CA ASP A 91 -1.10 -17.41 6.58
C ASP A 91 -0.40 -17.79 5.26
N PHE A 92 -0.13 -16.81 4.40
CA PHE A 92 0.55 -17.03 3.12
C PHE A 92 2.08 -17.13 3.23
N GLN A 93 2.70 -16.51 4.24
CA GLN A 93 4.15 -16.38 4.37
C GLN A 93 4.92 -17.73 4.36
N PRO A 94 4.48 -18.79 5.07
CA PRO A 94 5.17 -20.07 5.06
C PRO A 94 5.20 -20.70 3.66
N LEU A 95 4.08 -20.63 2.94
CA LEU A 95 3.96 -21.14 1.57
C LEU A 95 4.89 -20.40 0.62
N ALA A 96 4.89 -19.07 0.67
CA ALA A 96 5.78 -18.24 -0.14
C ALA A 96 7.27 -18.57 0.12
N ARG A 97 7.64 -18.79 1.39
CA ARG A 97 9.01 -19.18 1.76
C ARG A 97 9.39 -20.55 1.21
N GLN A 98 8.49 -21.53 1.26
CA GLN A 98 8.77 -22.86 0.72
C GLN A 98 8.95 -22.81 -0.80
N VAL A 99 8.05 -22.14 -1.52
CA VAL A 99 8.15 -21.99 -2.99
C VAL A 99 9.46 -21.32 -3.38
N LEU A 100 9.86 -20.25 -2.67
CA LEU A 100 11.13 -19.57 -2.95
C LEU A 100 12.33 -20.50 -2.73
N LYS A 101 12.32 -21.29 -1.66
CA LYS A 101 13.38 -22.28 -1.39
C LYS A 101 13.48 -23.31 -2.51
N ASP A 102 12.35 -23.88 -2.93
CA ASP A 102 12.30 -24.90 -3.99
C ASP A 102 12.76 -24.35 -5.36
N LEU A 103 12.66 -23.04 -5.59
CA LEU A 103 13.16 -22.37 -6.79
C LEU A 103 14.67 -22.11 -6.76
N ILE A 104 15.24 -21.86 -5.57
CA ILE A 104 16.67 -21.57 -5.38
C ILE A 104 17.49 -22.86 -5.28
N ASP A 105 16.92 -23.94 -4.73
CA ASP A 105 17.58 -25.24 -4.58
C ASP A 105 17.60 -26.07 -5.91
N LYS A 106 17.22 -25.47 -7.04
CA LYS A 106 17.28 -26.04 -8.40
C LYS A 106 18.50 -25.55 -9.17
#